data_AF-A0A194YJM8-F1
#
_entry.id   AF-A0A194YJM8-F1
#
_cell.length_a   1.000
_cell.length_b   1.000
_cell.length_c   1.000
_cell.angle_alpha   90.00
_cell.angle_beta   90.00
_cell.angle_gamma   90.00
#
_symmetry.space_group_name_H-M   'P 1'
#
loop_
_entity.id
_entity.type
_entity.pdbx_description
1 polymer ?
#
loop_
_entity_poly.entity_id
_entity_poly.type
_entity_poly.pdbx_seq_one_letter_code
_entity_poly.pdbx_strand_id
1 'polypeptide(L)'
;MKCNACWRELEGLAISTTCGHLLCTEDVKKILSNDGTCPICDQVLSKSLMKPVEVDPSDDWTNESMNRVVGQWRQKIELMQGKFTEKLEEQHVAYQKMGKKCQLMELEIEKT
;
A
#
# COMPACT_ATOMS: atom_id res chain seq x y z
N MET A 1 -1.52 13.77 -9.69
CA MET A 1 -2.25 12.46 -9.60
C MET A 1 -1.44 11.45 -10.39
N LYS A 2 -1.42 10.15 -10.02
CA LYS A 2 -0.56 9.15 -10.68
C LYS A 2 -1.34 8.20 -11.59
N CYS A 3 -0.67 7.72 -12.64
CA CYS A 3 -1.17 6.64 -13.48
C CYS A 3 -1.27 5.34 -12.68
N ASN A 4 -2.42 4.69 -12.71
CA ASN A 4 -2.66 3.42 -12.03
C ASN A 4 -1.88 2.23 -12.63
N ALA A 5 -1.29 2.37 -13.82
CA ALA A 5 -0.46 1.31 -14.44
C ALA A 5 1.04 1.50 -14.17
N CYS A 6 1.62 2.65 -14.56
CA CYS A 6 3.06 2.90 -14.43
C CYS A 6 3.47 3.73 -13.20
N TRP A 7 2.52 4.22 -12.40
CA TRP A 7 2.76 5.03 -11.20
C TRP A 7 3.49 6.37 -11.42
N ARG A 8 3.69 6.80 -12.66
CA ARG A 8 4.19 8.15 -13.01
C ARG A 8 3.10 9.20 -12.75
N GLU A 9 3.52 10.43 -12.43
CA GLU A 9 2.60 11.57 -12.35
C GLU A 9 1.93 11.81 -13.71
N LEU A 10 0.66 12.20 -13.64
CA LEU A 10 -0.17 12.60 -14.77
C LEU A 10 -0.13 14.12 -14.84
N GLU A 11 0.18 14.63 -16.02
CA GLU A 11 0.23 16.06 -16.32
C GLU A 11 -0.67 16.36 -17.51
N GLY A 12 -1.55 17.35 -17.36
CA GLY A 12 -2.45 17.78 -18.42
C GLY A 12 -3.61 16.81 -18.63
N LEU A 13 -3.40 15.72 -19.37
CA LEU A 13 -4.48 14.82 -19.78
C LEU A 13 -4.26 13.38 -19.30
N ALA A 14 -5.22 12.88 -18.55
CA ALA A 14 -5.35 11.47 -18.19
C ALA A 14 -6.60 10.86 -18.82
N ILE A 15 -6.71 9.53 -18.74
CA ILE A 15 -7.88 8.79 -19.19
C ILE A 15 -8.49 8.07 -17.99
N SER A 16 -9.74 8.38 -17.67
CA SER A 16 -10.53 7.61 -16.71
C SER A 16 -11.16 6.41 -17.41
N THR A 17 -10.95 5.22 -16.85
CA THR A 17 -11.64 4.01 -17.25
C THR A 17 -13.08 3.98 -16.74
N THR A 18 -13.89 3.06 -17.25
CA THR A 18 -15.25 2.80 -16.76
C THR A 18 -15.29 2.22 -15.35
N CYS A 19 -14.21 1.57 -14.92
CA CYS A 19 -14.03 1.10 -13.54
C CYS A 19 -13.45 2.17 -12.60
N GLY A 20 -13.26 3.41 -13.08
CA GLY A 20 -12.83 4.54 -12.25
C GLY A 20 -11.32 4.64 -12.01
N HIS A 21 -10.49 3.85 -12.70
CA HIS A 21 -9.03 3.95 -12.63
C HIS A 21 -8.49 4.96 -13.66
N LEU A 22 -7.44 5.70 -13.29
CA LEU A 22 -6.82 6.72 -14.13
C LEU A 22 -5.54 6.21 -14.78
N LEU A 23 -5.41 6.40 -16.08
CA LEU A 23 -4.28 5.92 -16.88
C LEU A 23 -3.67 7.06 -17.70
N CYS A 24 -2.35 7.02 -17.90
CA CYS A 24 -1.71 7.91 -18.85
C CYS A 24 -2.02 7.47 -20.29
N THR A 25 -1.92 8.41 -21.22
CA THR A 25 -2.25 8.15 -22.63
C THR A 25 -1.36 7.06 -23.26
N GLU A 26 -0.12 6.91 -22.80
CA GLU A 26 0.81 5.86 -23.24
C GLU A 26 0.35 4.47 -22.80
N ASP A 27 0.01 4.31 -21.52
CA ASP A 27 -0.38 3.01 -20.99
C ASP A 27 -1.76 2.59 -21.47
N VAL A 28 -2.69 3.53 -21.68
CA VAL A 28 -3.98 3.23 -22.35
C VAL A 28 -3.76 2.61 -23.72
N LYS A 29 -2.85 3.16 -24.52
CA LYS A 29 -2.55 2.61 -25.85
C LYS A 29 -2.01 1.19 -25.75
N LYS A 30 -1.08 0.94 -24.81
CA LYS A 30 -0.50 -0.40 -24.58
C LYS A 30 -1.55 -1.40 -24.12
N ILE A 31 -2.36 -1.04 -23.13
CA ILE A 31 -3.42 -1.89 -22.57
C ILE A 31 -4.45 -2.25 -23.66
N LEU A 32 -4.95 -1.26 -24.40
CA LEU A 32 -5.90 -1.50 -25.49
C LEU A 32 -5.32 -2.28 -26.67
N SER A 33 -4.00 -2.28 -26.85
CA SER A 33 -3.33 -3.09 -27.88
C SER A 33 -3.05 -4.54 -27.48
N ASN A 34 -3.19 -4.86 -26.19
CA ASN A 34 -3.00 -6.20 -25.65
C ASN A 34 -4.36 -6.90 -25.50
N ASP A 35 -4.79 -7.14 -24.27
CA ASP A 35 -6.06 -7.78 -23.90
C ASP A 35 -7.12 -6.77 -23.45
N GLY A 36 -6.77 -5.48 -23.33
CA GLY A 36 -7.69 -4.43 -22.94
C GLY A 36 -8.21 -4.57 -21.51
N THR A 37 -7.51 -5.23 -20.60
CA THR A 37 -7.96 -5.41 -19.22
C THR A 37 -7.39 -4.33 -18.29
N CYS A 38 -8.17 -3.93 -17.29
CA CYS A 38 -7.70 -2.98 -16.28
C CYS A 38 -6.66 -3.63 -15.37
N PRO A 39 -5.45 -3.07 -15.22
CA PRO A 39 -4.39 -3.68 -14.40
C PRO A 39 -4.65 -3.62 -12.88
N ILE A 40 -5.79 -3.05 -12.45
CA ILE A 40 -6.13 -2.90 -11.04
C ILE A 40 -7.27 -3.84 -10.61
N CYS A 41 -8.24 -4.09 -11.50
CA CYS A 41 -9.45 -4.86 -11.16
C CYS A 41 -9.87 -5.86 -12.24
N ASP A 42 -9.03 -6.08 -13.25
CA ASP A 42 -9.22 -7.04 -14.35
C ASP A 42 -10.48 -6.85 -15.21
N GLN A 43 -11.21 -5.74 -15.04
CA GLN A 43 -12.36 -5.43 -15.89
C GLN A 43 -11.91 -5.20 -17.33
N VAL A 44 -12.62 -5.80 -18.29
CA VAL A 44 -12.43 -5.54 -19.72
C VAL A 44 -12.80 -4.08 -20.03
N LEU A 45 -11.89 -3.39 -20.69
CA LEU A 45 -11.98 -1.98 -21.01
C LEU A 45 -12.34 -1.78 -22.48
N SER A 46 -13.17 -0.77 -22.75
CA SER A 46 -13.49 -0.33 -24.11
C SER A 46 -13.07 1.11 -24.31
N LYS A 47 -12.38 1.38 -25.42
CA LYS A 47 -11.92 2.73 -25.79
C LYS A 47 -13.06 3.75 -25.86
N SER A 48 -14.24 3.35 -26.35
CA SER A 48 -15.39 4.25 -26.51
C SER A 48 -16.03 4.68 -25.20
N LEU A 49 -15.79 3.94 -24.12
CA LEU A 49 -16.39 4.19 -22.81
C LEU A 49 -15.41 4.90 -21.85
N MET A 50 -14.14 5.02 -22.22
CA MET A 50 -13.15 5.78 -21.48
C MET A 50 -13.32 7.28 -21.72
N LYS A 51 -13.01 8.10 -20.71
CA LYS A 51 -13.15 9.55 -20.79
C LYS A 51 -11.82 10.25 -20.53
N PRO A 52 -11.44 11.24 -21.35
CA PRO A 52 -10.35 12.13 -20.99
C PRO A 52 -10.72 12.93 -19.74
N VAL A 53 -9.76 13.08 -18.83
CA VAL A 53 -9.87 13.89 -17.62
C VAL A 53 -8.68 14.82 -17.60
N GLU A 54 -8.94 16.11 -17.46
CA GLU A 54 -7.90 17.10 -17.22
C GLU A 54 -7.38 16.93 -15.80
N VAL A 55 -6.07 16.70 -15.69
CA VAL A 55 -5.37 16.62 -14.42
C VAL A 55 -4.58 17.91 -14.29
N ASP A 56 -5.09 18.79 -13.43
CA ASP A 56 -4.36 19.97 -12.99
C ASP A 56 -3.44 19.58 -11.82
N PRO A 57 -2.11 19.60 -11.99
CA PRO A 57 -1.18 19.34 -10.89
C PRO A 57 -1.26 20.39 -9.78
N SER A 58 -1.90 21.54 -10.04
CA SER A 58 -2.08 22.65 -9.11
C SER A 58 -3.42 22.66 -8.36
N ASP A 59 -4.28 21.65 -8.56
CA ASP A 59 -5.50 21.50 -7.74
C ASP A 59 -5.12 21.14 -6.29
N ASP A 60 -4.87 22.20 -5.53
CA ASP A 60 -4.33 22.18 -4.17
C ASP A 60 -5.28 21.50 -3.19
N TRP A 61 -6.60 21.64 -3.40
CA TRP A 61 -7.63 21.10 -2.52
C TRP A 61 -7.69 19.57 -2.52
N THR A 62 -7.64 18.92 -3.69
CA THR A 62 -7.67 17.46 -3.77
C THR A 62 -6.37 16.86 -3.24
N ASN A 63 -5.24 17.53 -3.47
CA ASN A 63 -3.94 17.11 -2.96
C ASN A 63 -3.87 17.27 -1.43
N GLU A 64 -4.31 18.39 -0.87
CA GLU A 64 -4.35 18.63 0.58
C GLU A 64 -5.25 17.63 1.30
N SER A 65 -6.45 17.40 0.77
CA SER A 65 -7.40 16.43 1.32
C SER A 65 -6.84 15.01 1.34
N MET A 66 -6.19 14.58 0.25
CA MET A 66 -5.55 13.27 0.18
C MET A 66 -4.35 13.18 1.13
N ASN A 67 -3.51 14.22 1.19
CA ASN A 67 -2.35 14.27 2.08
C ASN A 67 -2.76 14.19 3.56
N ARG A 68 -3.87 14.82 3.94
CA ARG A 68 -4.43 14.71 5.29
C ARG A 68 -4.83 13.28 5.62
N VAL A 69 -5.54 12.60 4.71
CA VAL A 69 -5.96 11.20 4.90
C VAL A 69 -4.74 10.29 4.99
N VAL A 70 -3.77 10.42 4.08
CA VAL A 70 -2.51 9.66 4.08
C VAL A 70 -1.74 9.89 5.39
N GLY A 71 -1.67 11.13 5.89
CA GLY A 71 -1.04 11.46 7.15
C GLY A 71 -1.69 10.76 8.35
N GLN A 72 -3.03 10.76 8.43
CA GLN A 72 -3.77 10.07 9.48
C GLN A 72 -3.52 8.55 9.45
N TRP A 73 -3.55 7.93 8.27
CA TRP A 73 -3.28 6.51 8.13
C TRP A 73 -1.83 6.16 8.49
N ARG A 74 -0.86 6.98 8.08
CA ARG A 74 0.54 6.82 8.45
C ARG A 74 0.71 6.80 9.98
N GLN A 75 0.16 7.80 10.67
CA GLN A 75 0.23 7.87 12.14
C GLN A 75 -0.38 6.64 12.81
N LYS A 76 -1.52 6.15 12.29
CA LYS A 76 -2.18 4.95 12.81
C LYS A 76 -1.33 3.69 12.61
N ILE A 77 -0.68 3.56 11.45
CA ILE A 77 0.23 2.45 11.15
C ILE A 77 1.44 2.49 12.08
N GLU A 78 2.08 3.64 12.24
CA GLU A 78 3.24 3.81 13.13
C GLU A 78 2.89 3.48 14.59
N LEU A 79 1.73 3.95 15.07
CA LEU A 79 1.25 3.63 16.42
C LEU A 79 1.01 2.12 16.59
N MET A 80 0.40 1.48 15.59
CA MET A 80 0.16 0.03 15.62
C MET A 80 1.47 -0.75 15.59
N GLN A 81 2.42 -0.36 14.74
CA GLN A 81 3.75 -0.95 14.68
C GLN A 81 4.48 -0.85 16.03
N GLY A 82 4.48 0.32 16.66
CA GLY A 82 5.08 0.51 17.99
C GLY A 82 4.50 -0.45 19.04
N LYS A 83 3.17 -0.56 19.11
CA LYS A 83 2.49 -1.48 20.04
C LYS A 83 2.81 -2.95 19.77
N PHE A 84 2.90 -3.33 18.49
CA PHE A 84 3.27 -4.70 18.13
C PHE A 84 4.72 -5.01 18.50
N THR A 85 5.64 -4.07 18.27
CA THR A 85 7.06 -4.22 18.65
C THR A 85 7.21 -4.36 20.17
N GLU A 86 6.58 -3.49 20.96
CA GLU A 86 6.60 -3.57 22.43
C GLU A 86 6.14 -4.95 22.92
N LYS A 87 5.02 -5.44 22.38
CA LYS A 87 4.48 -6.75 22.77
C LYS A 87 5.39 -7.92 22.38
N LEU A 88 6.09 -7.81 21.25
CA LEU A 88 7.09 -8.81 20.83
C LEU A 88 8.30 -8.81 21.76
N GLU A 89 8.76 -7.63 22.20
CA GLU A 89 9.85 -7.50 23.17
C GLU A 89 9.48 -8.09 24.52
N GLU A 90 8.26 -7.83 25.02
CA GLU A 90 7.74 -8.45 26.25
C GLU A 90 7.73 -9.97 26.16
N GLN A 91 7.23 -10.53 25.05
CA GLN A 91 7.27 -11.97 24.82
C GLN A 91 8.69 -12.50 24.76
N HIS A 92 9.59 -11.82 24.04
CA HIS A 92 10.99 -12.22 23.95
C HIS A 92 11.64 -12.32 25.34
N VAL A 93 11.45 -11.32 26.19
CA VAL A 93 11.95 -11.31 27.57
C VAL A 93 11.37 -12.45 28.40
N ALA A 94 10.05 -12.68 28.29
CA ALA A 94 9.38 -13.77 29.02
C ALA A 94 9.94 -15.14 28.63
N TYR A 95 10.09 -15.41 27.33
CA TYR A 95 10.66 -16.65 26.81
C TYR A 95 12.14 -16.80 27.17
N GLN A 96 12.93 -15.73 27.11
CA GLN A 96 14.32 -15.76 27.53
C GLN A 96 14.47 -16.12 29.02
N LYS A 97 13.61 -15.56 29.89
CA LYS A 97 13.58 -15.88 31.32
C LYS A 97 13.19 -17.34 31.56
N MET A 98 12.22 -17.85 30.81
CA MET A 98 11.82 -19.25 30.90
C MET A 98 12.96 -20.19 30.46
N GLY A 99 13.63 -19.88 29.35
CA GLY A 99 14.77 -20.65 28.86
C GLY A 99 15.89 -20.77 29.90
N LYS A 100 16.24 -19.66 30.58
CA LYS A 100 17.21 -19.68 31.68
C LYS A 100 16.76 -20.56 32.85
N LYS A 101 15.46 -20.58 33.19
CA LYS A 101 14.92 -21.45 34.25
C LYS A 101 15.01 -22.93 33.87
N CYS A 102 14.69 -23.27 32.62
CA CYS A 102 14.83 -24.65 32.14
C CYS A 102 16.29 -25.12 32.22
N GLN A 103 17.24 -24.29 31.78
CA GLN A 103 18.68 -24.59 31.87
C GLN A 103 19.14 -24.85 33.31
N LEU A 104 18.69 -24.04 34.27
CA LEU A 104 19.05 -24.25 35.68
C LEU A 104 18.48 -25.55 36.23
N MET A 105 17.23 -25.86 35.89
CA MET A 105 16.57 -27.11 36.29
C MET A 105 17.28 -28.35 35.70
N GLU A 106 17.70 -28.29 34.44
CA GLU A 106 18.50 -29.34 33.79
C GLU A 106 19.83 -29.56 34.53
N LEU A 107 20.53 -28.48 34.90
CA LEU A 107 21.79 -28.54 35.66
C LEU A 107 21.61 -29.10 37.08
N GLU A 108 20.47 -28.90 37.73
CA GLU A 108 20.17 -29.49 39.05
C GLU A 108 19.94 -31.00 38.95
N ILE A 109 19.25 -31.44 37.89
CA ILE A 109 19.02 -32.87 37.60
C ILE A 109 20.35 -33.58 37.32
N GLU A 110 21.24 -32.99 36.50
CA GLU A 110 22.54 -33.59 36.16
C GLU A 110 23.49 -33.74 37.36
N LYS A 111 23.28 -32.96 38.44
CA LYS A 111 24.12 -32.98 39.64
C LYS A 111 23.64 -33.96 40.71
N THR A 112 22.47 -34.59 40.50
CA THR A 112 21.84 -35.53 41.44
C THR A 112 22.11 -36.96 41.02
#